data_AF-A0A3M6VF84-F1
#
_entry.id   AF-A0A3M6VF84-F1
#
_cell.length_a   1.000
_cell.length_b   1.000
_cell.length_c   1.000
_cell.angle_alpha   90.00
_cell.angle_beta   90.00
_cell.angle_gamma   90.00
#
_symmetry.space_group_name_H-M   'P 1'
#
loop_
_entity.id
_entity.type
_entity.pdbx_description
1 polymer ?
#
loop_
_entity_poly.entity_id
_entity_poly.type
_entity_poly.pdbx_seq_one_letter_code
_entity_poly.pdbx_strand_id
1 'polypeptide(L)'
;MQELRNISRENGLKGEIPDTKLLKELGYGALVMAIRKKHGGIVNVATKMGTRKDHQVVDVHKKVSARLKRRQKRKERLNKHDFY
;
A
#
# COMPACT_ATOMS: atom_id res chain seq x y z
N MET A 1 2.88 2.02 -17.37
CA MET A 1 1.57 2.59 -16.97
C MET A 1 0.40 1.97 -17.74
N GLN A 2 0.60 1.49 -18.96
CA GLN A 2 -0.49 0.94 -19.79
C GLN A 2 -1.11 -0.33 -19.19
N GLU A 3 -0.30 -1.25 -18.65
CA GLU A 3 -0.80 -2.44 -17.93
C GLU A 3 -1.77 -2.11 -16.80
N LEU A 4 -1.42 -1.15 -15.94
CA LEU A 4 -2.31 -0.73 -14.84
C LEU A 4 -3.65 -0.15 -15.34
N ARG A 5 -3.65 0.54 -16.49
CA ARG A 5 -4.90 1.04 -17.10
C ARG A 5 -5.74 -0.10 -17.69
N ASN A 6 -5.10 -1.11 -18.26
CA ASN A 6 -5.79 -2.30 -18.77
C ASN A 6 -6.44 -3.07 -17.61
N ILE A 7 -5.68 -3.36 -16.55
CA ILE A 7 -6.19 -4.02 -15.33
C ILE A 7 -7.34 -3.21 -14.71
N SER A 8 -7.22 -1.88 -14.65
CA SER A 8 -8.29 -1.00 -14.16
C SER A 8 -9.57 -1.13 -14.99
N ARG A 9 -9.47 -1.20 -16.32
CA ARG A 9 -10.62 -1.38 -17.21
C ARG A 9 -11.25 -2.76 -17.07
N GLU A 10 -10.43 -3.81 -17.03
CA GLU A 10 -10.87 -5.20 -16.87
C GLU A 10 -11.61 -5.44 -15.54
N ASN A 11 -11.23 -4.71 -14.48
CA ASN A 11 -11.86 -4.80 -13.17
C ASN A 11 -12.95 -3.75 -12.92
N GLY A 12 -13.39 -3.01 -13.96
CA GLY A 12 -14.48 -2.04 -13.85
C GLY A 12 -14.16 -0.79 -13.01
N LEU A 13 -12.87 -0.51 -12.73
CA LEU A 13 -12.43 0.59 -11.87
C LEU A 13 -12.43 1.96 -12.54
N LYS A 14 -13.06 2.10 -13.72
CA LYS A 14 -13.24 3.36 -14.46
C LYS A 14 -11.96 4.23 -14.61
N GLY A 15 -10.79 3.60 -14.68
CA GLY A 15 -9.51 4.30 -14.82
C GLY A 15 -8.86 4.71 -13.49
N GLU A 16 -9.47 4.37 -12.35
CA GLU A 16 -8.83 4.48 -11.05
C GLU A 16 -7.71 3.45 -10.89
N ILE A 17 -6.77 3.74 -10.01
CA ILE A 17 -5.70 2.79 -9.71
C ILE A 17 -6.26 1.58 -8.95
N PRO A 18 -6.01 0.36 -9.46
CA PRO A 18 -6.30 -0.87 -8.73
C PRO A 18 -5.60 -0.87 -7.37
N ASP A 19 -6.32 -1.32 -6.34
CA ASP A 19 -5.72 -1.46 -5.01
C ASP A 19 -4.60 -2.51 -5.03
N THR A 20 -3.61 -2.30 -4.19
CA THR A 20 -2.49 -3.23 -4.01
C THR A 20 -2.92 -4.61 -3.56
N LYS A 21 -4.04 -4.72 -2.83
CA LYS A 21 -4.62 -6.01 -2.45
C LYS A 21 -5.14 -6.75 -3.67
N LEU A 22 -5.97 -6.08 -4.48
CA LEU A 22 -6.50 -6.62 -5.73
C LEU A 22 -5.37 -7.06 -6.69
N LEU A 23 -4.33 -6.23 -6.86
CA LEU A 23 -3.18 -6.57 -7.70
C LEU A 23 -2.44 -7.82 -7.21
N LYS A 24 -2.37 -8.06 -5.89
CA LYS A 24 -1.76 -9.28 -5.35
C LYS A 24 -2.65 -10.51 -5.56
N GLU A 25 -3.96 -10.35 -5.37
CA GLU A 25 -4.94 -11.42 -5.60
C GLU A 25 -4.99 -11.87 -7.07
N LEU A 26 -4.81 -10.93 -8.00
CA LEU A 26 -4.69 -11.19 -9.44
C LEU A 26 -3.30 -11.71 -9.87
N GLY A 27 -2.36 -11.94 -8.94
CA GLY A 27 -1.02 -12.46 -9.25
C GLY A 27 0.00 -11.41 -9.71
N TYR A 28 -0.38 -10.14 -9.81
CA TYR A 28 0.51 -9.03 -10.18
C TYR A 28 1.42 -8.54 -9.03
N GLY A 29 1.86 -9.44 -8.15
CA GLY A 29 2.76 -9.11 -7.04
C GLY A 29 4.09 -8.50 -7.51
N ALA A 30 4.65 -8.99 -8.63
CA ALA A 30 5.85 -8.44 -9.24
C ALA A 30 5.66 -6.99 -9.73
N LEU A 31 4.49 -6.68 -10.31
CA LEU A 31 4.13 -5.32 -10.74
C LEU A 31 4.02 -4.38 -9.54
N VAL A 32 3.42 -4.82 -8.43
CA VAL A 32 3.37 -4.05 -7.18
C VAL A 32 4.78 -3.72 -6.68
N MET A 33 5.71 -4.68 -6.74
CA MET A 33 7.12 -4.43 -6.38
C MET A 33 7.81 -3.45 -7.34
N ALA A 34 7.59 -3.58 -8.64
CA ALA A 34 8.13 -2.69 -9.65
C ALA A 34 7.64 -1.25 -9.44
N ILE A 35 6.34 -1.05 -9.17
CA ILE A 35 5.76 0.25 -8.83
C ILE A 35 6.45 0.86 -7.61
N ARG A 36 6.65 0.05 -6.56
CA ARG A 36 7.26 0.53 -5.32
C ARG A 36 8.72 0.94 -5.53
N LYS A 37 9.50 0.18 -6.30
CA LYS A 37 10.94 0.43 -6.51
C LYS A 37 11.21 1.48 -7.59
N LYS A 38 10.52 1.41 -8.73
CA LYS A 38 10.82 2.22 -9.94
C LYS A 38 9.95 3.47 -10.06
N HIS A 39 8.78 3.49 -9.45
CA HIS A 39 7.81 4.58 -9.63
C HIS A 39 7.51 5.36 -8.34
N GLY A 40 8.23 5.07 -7.25
CA GLY A 40 8.07 5.77 -5.96
C GLY A 40 6.81 5.37 -5.18
N GLY A 41 6.20 4.23 -5.53
CA GLY A 41 5.01 3.70 -4.86
C GLY A 41 3.69 4.11 -5.49
N ILE A 42 2.59 3.54 -4.95
CA ILE A 42 1.24 3.67 -5.50
C ILE A 42 0.75 5.12 -5.51
N VAL A 43 1.17 5.94 -4.54
CA VAL A 43 0.74 7.34 -4.44
C VAL A 43 1.23 8.15 -5.64
N ASN A 44 2.52 8.05 -5.97
CA ASN A 44 3.08 8.72 -7.14
C ASN A 44 2.46 8.21 -8.44
N VAL A 45 2.14 6.92 -8.51
CA VAL A 45 1.44 6.36 -9.67
C VAL A 45 0.01 6.93 -9.75
N ALA A 46 -0.68 7.10 -8.62
CA ALA A 46 -2.04 7.67 -8.55
C ALA A 46 -2.05 9.10 -9.05
N THR A 47 -1.10 9.91 -8.59
CA THR A 47 -0.90 11.27 -9.08
C THR A 47 -0.67 11.30 -10.60
N LYS A 48 0.16 10.39 -11.13
CA LYS A 48 0.39 10.26 -12.58
C LYS A 48 -0.82 9.74 -13.37
N MET A 49 -1.73 9.03 -12.71
CA MET A 49 -2.99 8.55 -13.28
C MET A 49 -4.13 9.56 -13.15
N GLY A 50 -3.90 10.70 -12.48
CA GLY A 50 -4.92 11.72 -12.22
C GLY A 50 -5.82 11.42 -11.01
N THR A 51 -5.59 10.31 -10.31
CA THR A 51 -6.28 9.96 -9.08
C THR A 51 -5.54 10.57 -7.88
N ARG A 52 -6.16 11.57 -7.25
CA ARG A 52 -5.57 12.21 -6.06
C ARG A 52 -5.71 11.28 -4.86
N LYS A 53 -4.62 10.63 -4.44
CA LYS A 53 -4.53 10.03 -3.09
C LYS A 53 -3.97 11.09 -2.15
N ASP A 54 -4.66 11.34 -1.05
CA ASP A 54 -4.22 12.30 -0.04
C ASP A 54 -2.95 11.79 0.67
N HIS A 55 -1.86 12.51 0.49
CA HIS A 55 -0.56 12.20 1.12
C HIS A 55 -0.68 12.23 2.66
N GLN A 56 -1.52 13.09 3.23
CA GLN A 56 -1.70 13.19 4.67
C GLN A 56 -2.29 11.90 5.25
N VAL A 57 -3.30 11.34 4.57
CA VAL A 57 -3.93 10.08 4.97
C VAL A 57 -2.91 8.93 4.95
N VAL A 58 -2.04 8.90 3.94
CA VAL A 58 -0.97 7.88 3.84
C VAL A 58 0.04 8.01 4.98
N ASP A 59 0.45 9.24 5.30
CA ASP A 59 1.39 9.50 6.40
C ASP A 59 0.80 9.14 7.77
N VAL A 60 -0.49 9.47 7.99
CA VAL A 60 -1.21 9.05 9.19
C VAL A 60 -1.25 7.53 9.28
N HIS A 61 -1.60 6.83 8.19
CA HIS A 61 -1.65 5.37 8.16
C HIS A 61 -0.29 4.73 8.48
N LYS A 62 0.81 5.31 7.96
CA LYS A 62 2.18 4.89 8.26
C LYS A 62 2.50 5.05 9.76
N LYS A 63 2.15 6.18 10.36
CA LYS A 63 2.35 6.47 11.79
C LYS A 63 1.54 5.50 12.67
N VAL A 64 0.27 5.27 12.33
CA VAL A 64 -0.63 4.34 13.04
C VAL A 64 -0.08 2.91 12.98
N SER A 65 0.30 2.44 11.79
CA SER A 65 0.88 1.11 11.60
C SER A 65 2.17 0.90 12.41
N ALA A 66 3.06 1.89 12.41
CA ALA A 66 4.28 1.86 13.23
C ALA A 66 3.97 1.82 14.73
N ARG A 67 2.92 2.54 15.17
CA ARG A 67 2.46 2.51 16.57
C ARG A 67 1.87 1.15 16.95
N LEU A 68 1.07 0.53 16.08
CA LEU A 68 0.51 -0.80 16.29
C LEU A 68 1.61 -1.86 16.45
N LYS A 69 2.63 -1.86 15.56
CA LYS A 69 3.78 -2.77 15.69
C LYS A 69 4.52 -2.61 17.02
N ARG A 70 4.75 -1.36 17.46
CA ARG A 70 5.37 -1.08 18.76
C ARG A 70 4.53 -1.58 19.93
N ARG A 71 3.21 -1.39 19.88
CA ARG A 71 2.28 -1.89 20.90
C ARG A 71 2.27 -3.42 20.95
N GLN A 72 2.27 -4.08 19.80
CA GLN A 72 2.33 -5.54 19.72
C GLN A 72 3.63 -6.08 20.31
N LYS A 73 4.79 -5.52 19.90
CA LYS A 73 6.09 -5.90 20.48
C LYS A 73 6.12 -5.68 22.00
N ARG A 74 5.54 -4.58 22.50
CA ARG A 74 5.43 -4.34 23.95
C ARG A 74 4.54 -5.39 24.64
N LYS A 75 3.40 -5.75 24.03
CA LYS A 75 2.52 -6.81 24.56
C LYS A 75 3.26 -8.15 24.62
N GLU A 76 4.04 -8.49 23.60
CA GLU A 76 4.87 -9.69 23.57
C GLU A 76 5.95 -9.68 24.67
N ARG A 77 6.60 -8.55 24.94
CA ARG A 77 7.56 -8.40 26.05
C ARG A 77 6.89 -8.56 27.42
N LEU A 78 5.75 -7.90 27.63
CA LEU A 78 4.97 -8.04 28.86
C LEU A 78 4.52 -9.50 29.09
N ASN A 79 4.05 -10.18 28.04
CA ASN A 79 3.68 -11.59 28.11
C ASN A 79 4.87 -12.51 28.46
N LYS A 80 6.10 -12.07 28.16
CA LYS A 80 7.34 -12.79 28.50
C LYS A 80 7.92 -12.37 29.86
N HIS A 81 7.23 -11.50 30.62
CA HIS A 81 7.78 -10.87 31.83
C HIS A 81 9.15 -10.21 31.60
N ASP A 82 9.38 -9.73 30.39
CA ASP A 82 10.61 -9.05 29.99
C ASP A 82 10.43 -7.54 30.25
N PHE A 83 10.83 -7.13 31.46
CA PHE A 83 10.66 -5.76 31.99
C PHE A 83 11.91 -4.86 31.83
N TYR A 84 13.04 -5.38 31.33
CA TYR A 84 14.33 -4.68 31.25
C TYR A 84 14.65 -4.14 29.85
#